data_AF-A0A379V0C5-F1
#
_entry.id   AF-A0A379V0C5-F1
#
_cell.length_a   1.000
_cell.length_b   1.000
_cell.length_c   1.000
_cell.angle_alpha   90.00
_cell.angle_beta   90.00
_cell.angle_gamma   90.00
#
_symmetry.space_group_name_H-M   'P 1'
#
loop_
_entity.id
_entity.type
_entity.pdbx_description
1 polymer ?
#
loop_
_entity_poly.entity_id
_entity_poly.type
_entity_poly.pdbx_seq_one_letter_code
_entity_poly.pdbx_strand_id
1 'polypeptide(L)'
;MAFHGKGSTILTDEGAVLAEVRQARERGVIFDAANGRSHFSMNTARRAIANGFLPDIISSDLSTITKLAWPVYALPWILSKYLALGVALTDIINACTHTPAVLLGMAAEIGTLAPGAFADIAIFKLKNRHVEFADIHGETLTGTHVLVPQMTIKSGEILFRQIDFGARPNGVEK
;
A
#
# COMPACT_ATOMS: atom_id res chain seq x y z
N MET A 1 12.39 -3.24 -5.14
CA MET A 1 11.31 -2.37 -4.61
C MET A 1 11.64 -0.94 -4.96
N ALA A 2 10.65 -0.11 -5.29
CA ALA A 2 10.93 1.27 -5.73
C ALA A 2 11.56 2.15 -4.63
N PHE A 3 11.18 1.94 -3.35
CA PHE A 3 11.47 2.90 -2.27
C PHE A 3 12.30 2.32 -1.12
N HIS A 4 13.19 1.35 -1.34
CA HIS A 4 13.95 0.69 -0.26
C HIS A 4 15.01 1.57 0.45
N GLY A 5 15.54 2.60 -0.21
CA GLY A 5 16.46 3.57 0.41
C GLY A 5 17.81 3.01 0.90
N LYS A 6 18.29 1.88 0.35
CA LYS A 6 19.56 1.23 0.75
C LYS A 6 20.44 0.91 -0.44
N GLY A 7 21.72 1.28 -0.40
CA GLY A 7 22.62 1.07 -1.55
C GLY A 7 22.17 1.92 -2.74
N SER A 8 22.18 1.36 -3.95
CA SER A 8 21.68 2.05 -5.15
C SER A 8 20.17 2.24 -5.06
N THR A 9 19.72 3.49 -4.98
CA THR A 9 18.30 3.85 -4.91
C THR A 9 17.79 4.40 -6.24
N ILE A 10 16.50 4.72 -6.34
CA ILE A 10 15.93 5.40 -7.52
C ILE A 10 16.24 6.91 -7.57
N LEU A 11 16.94 7.44 -6.57
CA LEU A 11 17.24 8.86 -6.43
C LEU A 11 18.72 9.15 -6.71
N THR A 12 19.00 10.35 -7.24
CA THR A 12 20.33 10.96 -7.22
C THR A 12 20.70 11.39 -5.80
N ASP A 13 21.96 11.78 -5.58
CA ASP A 13 22.42 12.31 -4.30
C ASP A 13 21.69 13.62 -3.92
N GLU A 14 21.27 14.40 -4.92
CA GLU A 14 20.45 15.61 -4.75
C GLU A 14 18.97 15.30 -4.44
N GLY A 15 18.56 14.04 -4.53
CA GLY A 15 17.20 13.59 -4.24
C GLY A 15 16.21 13.71 -5.40
N ALA A 16 16.69 13.93 -6.63
CA ALA A 16 15.88 13.84 -7.84
C ALA A 16 15.73 12.38 -8.27
N VAL A 17 14.67 12.03 -8.99
CA VAL A 17 14.54 10.67 -9.56
C VAL A 17 15.49 10.51 -10.75
N LEU A 18 16.29 9.44 -10.73
CA LEU A 18 17.27 9.12 -11.78
C LEU A 18 16.62 9.09 -13.17
N ALA A 19 17.33 9.60 -14.18
CA ALA A 19 16.84 9.62 -15.56
C ALA A 19 16.63 8.18 -16.09
N GLU A 20 17.52 7.27 -15.74
CA GLU A 20 17.48 5.85 -16.11
C GLU A 20 16.24 5.15 -15.53
N VAL A 21 15.80 5.56 -14.33
CA VAL A 21 14.57 5.04 -13.71
C VAL A 21 13.33 5.48 -14.49
N ARG A 22 13.29 6.74 -14.94
CA ARG A 22 12.19 7.24 -15.80
C ARG A 22 12.20 6.55 -17.16
N GLN A 23 13.36 6.44 -17.79
CA GLN A 23 13.52 5.73 -19.06
C GLN A 23 13.17 4.24 -18.93
N ALA A 24 13.47 3.61 -17.79
CA ALA A 24 13.06 2.23 -17.54
C ALA A 24 11.53 2.11 -17.51
N ARG A 25 10.83 3.03 -16.83
CA ARG A 25 9.36 3.09 -16.86
C ARG A 25 8.82 3.28 -18.27
N GLU A 26 9.39 4.18 -19.06
CA GLU A 26 8.98 4.41 -20.45
C GLU A 26 9.12 3.16 -21.32
N ARG A 27 10.09 2.29 -21.04
CA ARG A 27 10.25 0.98 -21.69
C ARG A 27 9.35 -0.12 -21.13
N GLY A 28 8.48 0.19 -20.18
CA GLY A 28 7.52 -0.75 -19.59
C GLY A 28 8.01 -1.47 -18.32
N VAL A 29 9.11 -1.03 -17.70
CA VAL A 29 9.51 -1.57 -16.39
C VAL A 29 8.49 -1.12 -15.33
N ILE A 30 7.95 -2.08 -14.60
CA ILE A 30 6.96 -1.86 -13.54
C ILE A 30 7.68 -1.61 -12.21
N PHE A 31 7.27 -0.57 -11.49
CA PHE A 31 7.79 -0.23 -10.17
C PHE A 31 6.77 -0.58 -9.10
N ASP A 32 7.02 -1.66 -8.35
CA ASP A 32 6.29 -1.98 -7.13
C ASP A 32 7.00 -1.40 -5.89
N ALA A 33 6.22 -0.74 -5.05
CA ALA A 33 6.68 -0.23 -3.76
C ALA A 33 7.08 -1.33 -2.78
N ALA A 34 6.37 -2.47 -2.76
CA ALA A 34 6.65 -3.62 -1.88
C ALA A 34 7.08 -3.18 -0.46
N ASN A 35 6.13 -2.56 0.27
CA ASN A 35 6.32 -1.85 1.55
C ASN A 35 6.66 -2.77 2.75
N GLY A 36 7.56 -3.72 2.56
CA GLY A 36 8.02 -4.63 3.59
C GLY A 36 8.86 -3.93 4.65
N ARG A 37 9.14 -4.65 5.74
CA ARG A 37 9.86 -4.10 6.90
C ARG A 37 11.18 -3.42 6.50
N SER A 38 11.98 -4.06 5.67
CA SER A 38 13.30 -3.57 5.26
C SER A 38 13.34 -2.87 3.91
N HIS A 39 12.18 -2.72 3.27
CA HIS A 39 12.04 -2.42 1.84
C HIS A 39 11.34 -1.09 1.55
N PHE A 40 11.12 -0.29 2.59
CA PHE A 40 10.54 1.04 2.48
C PHE A 40 11.34 2.06 3.29
N SER A 41 11.62 3.19 2.65
CA SER A 41 12.22 4.41 3.20
C SER A 41 11.27 5.57 2.94
N MET A 42 10.84 6.22 4.03
CA MET A 42 9.94 7.38 4.00
C MET A 42 10.58 8.54 3.27
N ASN A 43 11.87 8.80 3.49
CA ASN A 43 12.62 9.85 2.79
C ASN A 43 12.65 9.59 1.27
N THR A 44 12.92 8.34 0.86
CA THR A 44 12.94 7.96 -0.56
C THR A 44 11.57 8.16 -1.21
N ALA A 45 10.51 7.65 -0.57
CA ALA A 45 9.15 7.78 -1.07
C ALA A 45 8.71 9.26 -1.17
N ARG A 46 8.96 10.06 -0.13
CA ARG A 46 8.61 11.48 -0.09
C ARG A 46 9.27 12.27 -1.22
N ARG A 47 10.57 12.07 -1.42
CA ARG A 47 11.32 12.72 -2.51
C ARG A 47 10.85 12.27 -3.88
N ALA A 48 10.66 10.96 -4.09
CA ALA A 48 10.18 10.45 -5.36
C ALA A 48 8.79 10.99 -5.73
N ILE A 49 7.85 10.99 -4.77
CA ILE A 49 6.50 11.53 -4.96
C ILE A 49 6.56 13.05 -5.24
N ALA A 50 7.39 13.81 -4.53
CA ALA A 50 7.58 15.24 -4.80
C ALA A 50 8.16 15.51 -6.21
N ASN A 51 8.91 14.55 -6.76
CA ASN A 51 9.41 14.56 -8.14
C ASN A 51 8.39 14.01 -9.16
N GLY A 52 7.13 13.78 -8.77
CA GLY A 52 6.10 13.24 -9.65
C GLY A 52 6.31 11.76 -10.02
N PHE A 53 7.03 10.99 -9.19
CA PHE A 53 7.26 9.57 -9.40
C PHE A 53 6.54 8.73 -8.33
N LEU A 54 5.31 8.33 -8.65
CA LEU A 54 4.54 7.33 -7.89
C LEU A 54 4.93 5.92 -8.37
N PRO A 55 4.96 4.87 -7.52
CA PRO A 55 5.11 3.49 -7.99
C PRO A 55 3.85 3.07 -8.75
N ASP A 56 4.00 2.14 -9.69
CA ASP A 56 2.89 1.60 -10.47
C ASP A 56 1.99 0.70 -9.60
N ILE A 57 2.60 -0.01 -8.64
CA ILE A 57 1.90 -0.84 -7.65
C ILE A 57 2.26 -0.39 -6.23
N ILE A 58 1.25 -0.28 -5.37
CA ILE A 58 1.45 -0.17 -3.92
C ILE A 58 1.13 -1.53 -3.28
N SER A 59 2.16 -2.37 -3.11
CA SER A 59 2.06 -3.64 -2.37
C SER A 59 2.72 -3.57 -0.99
N SER A 60 2.50 -4.60 -0.17
CA SER A 60 2.90 -4.60 1.24
C SER A 60 4.14 -5.42 1.58
N ASP A 61 4.53 -6.38 0.74
CA ASP A 61 5.55 -7.38 1.09
C ASP A 61 5.34 -7.93 2.52
N LEU A 62 4.09 -8.37 2.77
CA LEU A 62 3.66 -8.82 4.09
C LEU A 62 4.20 -10.23 4.32
N SER A 63 4.74 -10.48 5.52
CA SER A 63 5.23 -11.79 5.94
C SER A 63 4.55 -12.24 7.23
N THR A 64 4.78 -13.49 7.64
CA THR A 64 4.28 -14.00 8.93
C THR A 64 4.77 -13.17 10.13
N ILE A 65 5.92 -12.51 10.01
CA ILE A 65 6.52 -11.69 11.08
C ILE A 65 5.90 -10.30 11.12
N THR A 66 5.46 -9.76 9.97
CA THR A 66 4.98 -8.38 9.85
C THR A 66 3.47 -8.25 9.72
N LYS A 67 2.74 -9.36 9.56
CA LYS A 67 1.28 -9.36 9.61
C LYS A 67 0.78 -8.89 10.98
N LEU A 68 -0.10 -7.89 10.98
CA LEU A 68 -0.66 -7.27 12.19
C LEU A 68 0.41 -6.73 13.16
N ALA A 69 1.63 -6.53 12.69
CA ALA A 69 2.76 -6.06 13.47
C ALA A 69 3.47 -4.92 12.75
N TRP A 70 4.07 -4.03 13.53
CA TRP A 70 4.90 -2.95 13.01
C TRP A 70 6.09 -3.53 12.21
N PRO A 71 6.54 -2.89 11.10
CA PRO A 71 6.07 -1.62 10.53
C PRO A 71 5.01 -1.76 9.42
N VAL A 72 4.71 -2.99 8.96
CA VAL A 72 3.87 -3.22 7.78
C VAL A 72 2.38 -3.28 8.14
N TYR A 73 2.05 -4.02 9.21
CA TYR A 73 0.72 -4.24 9.76
C TYR A 73 -0.30 -4.86 8.79
N ALA A 74 -0.76 -4.10 7.80
CA ALA A 74 -1.70 -4.53 6.77
C ALA A 74 -1.65 -3.57 5.57
N LEU A 75 -2.11 -4.00 4.39
CA LEU A 75 -2.16 -3.14 3.21
C LEU A 75 -2.93 -1.81 3.44
N PRO A 76 -4.12 -1.76 4.09
CA PRO A 76 -4.83 -0.51 4.34
C PRO A 76 -4.02 0.51 5.18
N TRP A 77 -3.17 0.02 6.09
CA TRP A 77 -2.25 0.86 6.85
C TRP A 77 -1.21 1.51 5.94
N ILE A 78 -0.64 0.73 5.02
CA ILE A 78 0.27 1.23 3.99
C ILE A 78 -0.43 2.24 3.08
N LEU A 79 -1.63 1.94 2.57
CA LEU A 79 -2.38 2.88 1.72
C LEU A 79 -2.65 4.21 2.44
N SER A 80 -2.94 4.16 3.75
CA SER A 80 -3.11 5.35 4.59
C SER A 80 -1.83 6.19 4.72
N LYS A 81 -0.66 5.54 4.75
CA LYS A 81 0.64 6.23 4.71
C LYS A 81 0.83 6.99 3.39
N TYR A 82 0.38 6.45 2.26
CA TYR A 82 0.42 7.17 0.97
C TYR A 82 -0.53 8.37 0.94
N LEU A 83 -1.70 8.29 1.60
CA LEU A 83 -2.56 9.46 1.81
C LEU A 83 -1.83 10.55 2.60
N ALA A 84 -1.11 10.18 3.67
CA ALA A 84 -0.31 11.11 4.45
C ALA A 84 0.89 11.69 3.67
N LEU A 85 1.39 10.98 2.65
CA LEU A 85 2.40 11.46 1.71
C LEU A 85 1.83 12.40 0.63
N GLY A 86 0.51 12.69 0.67
CA GLY A 86 -0.14 13.62 -0.25
C GLY A 86 -0.60 13.01 -1.57
N VAL A 87 -0.59 11.68 -1.70
CA VAL A 87 -1.08 10.99 -2.91
C VAL A 87 -2.62 10.97 -2.90
N ALA A 88 -3.24 11.22 -4.06
CA ALA A 88 -4.68 11.18 -4.19
C ALA A 88 -5.23 9.77 -3.91
N LEU A 89 -6.37 9.69 -3.20
CA LEU A 89 -6.98 8.41 -2.86
C LEU A 89 -7.27 7.55 -4.09
N THR A 90 -7.72 8.15 -5.20
CA THR A 90 -8.00 7.44 -6.45
C THR A 90 -6.76 6.76 -7.03
N ASP A 91 -5.61 7.44 -7.00
CA ASP A 91 -4.34 6.88 -7.50
C ASP A 91 -3.86 5.74 -6.61
N ILE A 92 -4.02 5.88 -5.29
CA ILE A 92 -3.70 4.84 -4.31
C ILE A 92 -4.55 3.60 -4.56
N ILE A 93 -5.87 3.76 -4.75
CA ILE A 93 -6.78 2.63 -4.99
C ILE A 93 -6.45 1.97 -6.34
N ASN A 94 -6.21 2.74 -7.41
CA ASN A 94 -5.83 2.19 -8.70
C ASN A 94 -4.53 1.36 -8.60
N ALA A 95 -3.50 1.88 -7.93
CA ALA A 95 -2.22 1.21 -7.74
C ALA A 95 -2.28 -0.08 -6.91
N CYS A 96 -3.39 -0.36 -6.21
CA CYS A 96 -3.58 -1.61 -5.48
C CYS A 96 -4.80 -2.43 -5.95
N THR A 97 -5.49 -2.03 -7.02
CA THR A 97 -6.65 -2.75 -7.57
C THR A 97 -6.56 -2.92 -9.08
N HIS A 98 -6.89 -1.88 -9.86
CA HIS A 98 -6.95 -1.93 -11.32
C HIS A 98 -5.57 -2.17 -11.94
N THR A 99 -4.53 -1.44 -11.53
CA THR A 99 -3.18 -1.59 -12.10
C THR A 99 -2.64 -3.02 -11.97
N PRO A 100 -2.63 -3.65 -10.77
CA PRO A 100 -2.20 -5.04 -10.67
C PRO A 100 -3.11 -6.01 -11.45
N ALA A 101 -4.41 -5.75 -11.55
CA ALA A 101 -5.30 -6.58 -12.39
C ALA A 101 -4.93 -6.53 -13.88
N VAL A 102 -4.64 -5.34 -14.41
CA VAL A 102 -4.15 -5.17 -15.80
C VAL A 102 -2.84 -5.92 -16.01
N LEU A 103 -1.89 -5.78 -15.08
CA LEU A 103 -0.58 -6.43 -15.19
C LEU A 103 -0.65 -7.96 -15.09
N LEU A 104 -1.66 -8.50 -14.41
CA LEU A 104 -1.95 -9.92 -14.35
C LEU A 104 -2.75 -10.43 -15.57
N GLY A 105 -3.17 -9.55 -16.48
CA GLY A 105 -4.04 -9.91 -17.60
C GLY A 105 -5.47 -10.24 -17.18
N MET A 106 -5.92 -9.72 -16.03
CA MET A 106 -7.21 -10.05 -15.41
C MET A 106 -8.12 -8.83 -15.19
N ALA A 107 -7.94 -7.77 -15.99
CA ALA A 107 -8.67 -6.50 -15.81
C ALA A 107 -10.18 -6.60 -16.08
N ALA A 108 -10.62 -7.66 -16.76
CA ALA A 108 -12.04 -7.93 -16.98
C ALA A 108 -12.67 -8.70 -15.80
N GLU A 109 -11.86 -9.43 -15.02
CA GLU A 109 -12.32 -10.29 -13.93
C GLU A 109 -12.17 -9.66 -12.55
N ILE A 110 -11.10 -8.90 -12.29
CA ILE A 110 -10.77 -8.34 -10.95
C ILE A 110 -10.27 -6.89 -11.04
N GLY A 111 -10.18 -6.22 -9.89
CA GLY A 111 -9.69 -4.83 -9.81
C GLY A 111 -10.64 -3.80 -10.44
N THR A 112 -11.90 -4.17 -10.68
CA THR A 112 -12.95 -3.34 -11.26
C THR A 112 -14.30 -3.67 -10.62
N LEU A 113 -15.24 -2.73 -10.67
CA LEU A 113 -16.65 -2.93 -10.26
C LEU A 113 -17.59 -3.00 -11.48
N ALA A 114 -17.04 -3.24 -12.68
CA ALA A 114 -17.83 -3.36 -13.91
C ALA A 114 -18.74 -4.61 -13.89
N PRO A 115 -19.94 -4.55 -14.49
CA PRO A 115 -20.79 -5.73 -14.66
C PRO A 115 -20.04 -6.86 -15.39
N GLY A 116 -20.17 -8.09 -14.88
CA GLY A 116 -19.50 -9.28 -15.44
C GLY A 116 -18.18 -9.65 -14.77
N ALA A 117 -17.55 -8.73 -14.03
CA ALA A 117 -16.39 -9.02 -13.20
C ALA A 117 -16.77 -9.82 -11.93
N PHE A 118 -15.79 -10.40 -11.25
CA PHE A 118 -16.01 -11.03 -9.95
C PHE A 118 -16.45 -9.99 -8.92
N ALA A 119 -17.41 -10.36 -8.07
CA ALA A 119 -17.88 -9.55 -6.96
C ALA A 119 -16.85 -9.57 -5.79
N ASP A 120 -15.66 -9.05 -6.07
CA ASP A 120 -14.55 -8.86 -5.14
C ASP A 120 -14.53 -7.40 -4.69
N ILE A 121 -15.06 -7.12 -3.50
CA ILE A 121 -15.30 -5.76 -3.01
C ILE A 121 -14.67 -5.59 -1.64
N ALA A 122 -13.90 -4.52 -1.46
CA ALA A 122 -13.40 -4.12 -0.15
C ALA A 122 -14.01 -2.76 0.23
N ILE A 123 -14.77 -2.73 1.33
CA ILE A 123 -15.43 -1.54 1.84
C ILE A 123 -14.60 -0.96 2.98
N PHE A 124 -14.24 0.31 2.86
CA PHE A 124 -13.46 1.03 3.86
C PHE A 124 -14.19 2.26 4.36
N LYS A 125 -13.97 2.59 5.63
CA LYS A 125 -14.27 3.91 6.19
C LYS A 125 -12.97 4.73 6.19
N LEU A 126 -12.99 5.89 5.53
CA LEU A 126 -11.92 6.87 5.67
C LEU A 126 -12.13 7.62 7.00
N LYS A 127 -11.42 7.19 8.05
CA LYS A 127 -11.60 7.71 9.41
C LYS A 127 -10.65 8.90 9.62
N ASN A 128 -11.21 10.06 9.97
CA ASN A 128 -10.42 11.19 10.48
C ASN A 128 -9.85 10.81 11.86
N ARG A 129 -8.53 10.66 11.92
CA ARG A 129 -7.77 10.26 13.11
C ARG A 129 -6.31 10.69 12.91
N HIS A 130 -5.79 11.46 13.87
CA HIS A 130 -4.35 11.69 13.96
C HIS A 130 -3.61 10.38 14.19
N VAL A 131 -2.63 10.12 13.33
CA VAL A 131 -1.84 8.89 13.33
C VAL A 131 -0.41 9.23 12.95
N GLU A 132 0.56 8.51 13.50
CA GLU A 132 1.95 8.60 13.10
C GLU A 132 2.37 7.31 12.39
N PHE A 133 2.93 7.47 11.19
CA PHE A 133 3.57 6.40 10.45
C PHE A 133 5.08 6.52 10.63
N ALA A 134 5.76 5.39 10.81
CA ALA A 134 7.21 5.34 10.92
C ALA A 134 7.78 4.27 9.99
N ASP A 135 9.00 4.48 9.51
CA ASP A 135 9.79 3.44 8.87
C ASP A 135 10.87 2.88 9.81
N ILE A 136 11.64 1.90 9.35
CA ILE A 136 12.72 1.31 10.15
C ILE A 136 13.98 2.19 10.25
N HIS A 137 14.00 3.31 9.54
CA HIS A 137 15.11 4.27 9.53
C HIS A 137 14.89 5.39 10.55
N GLY A 138 13.77 5.38 11.27
CA GLY A 138 13.43 6.36 12.30
C GLY A 138 12.68 7.59 11.77
N GLU A 139 12.38 7.63 10.46
CA GLU A 139 11.63 8.72 9.87
C GLU A 139 10.15 8.57 10.19
N THR A 140 9.51 9.67 10.62
CA THR A 140 8.08 9.71 10.93
C THR A 140 7.30 10.60 9.97
N LEU A 141 6.00 10.32 9.88
CA LEU A 141 5.04 11.07 9.09
C LEU A 141 3.69 11.10 9.81
N THR A 142 3.20 12.30 10.11
CA THR A 142 1.87 12.48 10.67
C THR A 142 0.82 12.45 9.57
N GLY A 143 -0.20 11.60 9.75
CA GLY A 143 -1.41 11.57 8.94
C GLY A 143 -2.64 12.02 9.72
N THR A 144 -3.67 12.46 9.01
CA THR A 144 -4.97 12.86 9.57
C THR A 144 -6.08 11.86 9.27
N HIS A 145 -5.81 10.85 8.41
CA HIS A 145 -6.79 9.87 7.98
C HIS A 145 -6.21 8.47 7.95
N VAL A 146 -7.06 7.48 8.23
CA VAL A 146 -6.75 6.06 8.11
C VAL A 146 -7.90 5.35 7.40
N LEU A 147 -7.57 4.48 6.44
CA LEU A 147 -8.49 3.54 5.81
C LEU A 147 -8.77 2.39 6.78
N VAL A 148 -9.99 2.33 7.30
CA VAL A 148 -10.43 1.29 8.22
C VAL A 148 -11.29 0.30 7.46
N PRO A 149 -10.87 -0.98 7.29
CA PRO A 149 -11.70 -2.00 6.66
C PRO A 149 -13.02 -2.15 7.41
N GLN A 150 -14.13 -2.24 6.70
CA GLN A 150 -15.46 -2.45 7.27
C GLN A 150 -16.04 -3.80 6.83
N MET A 151 -15.81 -4.17 5.58
CA MET A 151 -16.31 -5.41 5.00
C MET A 151 -15.46 -5.81 3.80
N THR A 152 -15.33 -7.12 3.59
CA THR A 152 -14.77 -7.69 2.38
C THR A 152 -15.78 -8.66 1.80
N ILE A 153 -15.98 -8.62 0.49
CA ILE A 153 -16.78 -9.55 -0.29
C ILE A 153 -15.82 -10.21 -1.28
N LYS A 154 -15.85 -11.54 -1.38
CA LYS A 154 -15.02 -12.30 -2.30
C LYS A 154 -15.94 -13.20 -3.12
N SER A 155 -15.93 -13.03 -4.44
CA SER A 155 -16.80 -13.79 -5.36
C SER A 155 -18.29 -13.77 -4.94
N GLY A 156 -18.75 -12.65 -4.37
CA GLY A 156 -20.13 -12.49 -3.90
C GLY A 156 -20.39 -12.90 -2.45
N GLU A 157 -19.44 -13.57 -1.79
CA GLU A 157 -19.56 -14.02 -0.41
C GLU A 157 -18.97 -13.00 0.57
N ILE A 158 -19.71 -12.67 1.62
CA ILE A 158 -19.23 -11.76 2.68
C ILE A 158 -18.20 -12.50 3.54
N LEU A 159 -16.98 -11.97 3.59
CA LEU A 159 -15.91 -12.45 4.46
C LEU A 159 -15.83 -11.59 5.72
N PHE A 160 -16.13 -12.20 6.86
CA PHE A 160 -16.01 -11.55 8.16
C PHE A 160 -14.57 -11.66 8.67
N ARG A 161 -13.83 -10.54 8.65
CA ARG A 161 -12.54 -10.43 9.33
C ARG A 161 -12.38 -9.05 9.95
N GLN A 162 -12.87 -8.90 11.17
CA GLN A 162 -12.71 -7.69 11.98
C GLN A 162 -11.40 -7.74 12.78
N ILE A 163 -10.88 -6.58 13.19
CA ILE A 163 -9.55 -6.48 13.86
C ILE A 163 -9.52 -7.12 15.26
N ASP A 164 -10.68 -7.38 15.85
CA ASP A 164 -10.91 -8.00 17.15
C ASP A 164 -11.03 -9.53 17.08
N PHE A 165 -11.04 -10.13 15.89
CA PHE A 165 -11.11 -11.58 15.70
C PHE A 165 -9.89 -12.33 16.29
N GLY A 166 -8.80 -11.62 16.62
CA GLY A 166 -7.63 -12.13 17.33
C GLY A 166 -7.55 -11.76 18.81
N ALA A 167 -8.47 -10.92 19.31
CA ALA A 167 -8.61 -10.68 20.73
C ALA A 167 -9.28 -11.92 21.33
N ARG A 168 -8.50 -12.79 21.98
CA ARG A 168 -9.08 -13.82 22.83
C ARG A 168 -9.97 -13.10 23.84
N PRO A 169 -11.26 -13.47 23.98
CA PRO A 169 -12.05 -13.01 25.12
C PRO A 169 -11.26 -13.34 26.38
N ASN A 170 -11.07 -12.36 27.26
CA ASN A 170 -10.59 -12.66 28.60
C ASN A 170 -11.62 -13.58 29.25
N GLY A 171 -11.29 -14.87 29.37
CA GLY A 171 -12.02 -15.82 30.21
C GLY A 171 -13.05 -16.70 29.50
N VAL A 172 -12.59 -17.62 28.64
CA VAL A 172 -13.27 -18.91 28.54
C VAL A 172 -12.23 -20.00 28.77
N GLU A 173 -12.43 -20.72 29.87
CA GLU A 173 -11.64 -21.88 30.29
C GLU A 173 -11.70 -23.02 29.25
N LYS A 174 -10.74 -23.93 29.41
CA LYS A 174 -10.35 -25.04 28.53
C LYS A 174 -11.48 -25.87 27.93
#